data_AF-A0A969U485-F1
#
_entry.id   AF-A0A969U485-F1
#
_cell.length_a   1.000
_cell.length_b   1.000
_cell.length_c   1.000
_cell.angle_alpha   90.00
_cell.angle_beta   90.00
_cell.angle_gamma   90.00
#
_symmetry.space_group_name_H-M   'P 1'
#
loop_
_entity.id
_entity.type
_entity.pdbx_description
1 polymer ?
#
loop_
_entity_poly.entity_id
_entity_poly.type
_entity_poly.pdbx_seq_one_letter_code
_entity_poly.pdbx_strand_id
1 'polypeptide(L)'
;MASIKTGIEWTDRTWNPTTGCDKISPGCTHCYAEALTKRFHTNFPHGFTLTEYQERLNEPKRWRQPSRIFVNSMSDLFHKDVSLEFLKQVFDVMRETPHHIYQILTKRHERLLELAPQLDWSDNIWMGVSVENQNYVHRVDYLRQVNAKVRFLSCEPLLGPLQLDLTDIHWVIVGGESGPKYRPIQEEWVKDIRVQCQDAEVAFFFKQWGGRTPKAAGRLLDGRIWDEMPAAWEKHQKQWNRYTLSVSRNSNKLVTPTLVGM
;
A
#
# COMPACT_ATOMS: atom_id res chain seq x y z
N MET A 1 -13.64 -0.62 7.78
CA MET A 1 -13.43 0.75 8.26
C MET A 1 -12.05 1.21 7.84
N ALA A 2 -11.92 2.40 7.26
CA ALA A 2 -10.61 3.03 7.11
C ALA A 2 -9.95 3.28 8.48
N SER A 3 -8.62 3.21 8.52
CA SER A 3 -7.86 3.57 9.70
C SER A 3 -7.01 4.81 9.45
N ILE A 4 -7.15 5.79 10.35
CA ILE A 4 -6.37 7.04 10.33
C ILE A 4 -5.01 6.92 11.04
N LYS A 5 -4.76 5.78 11.70
CA LYS A 5 -3.48 5.36 12.28
C LYS A 5 -3.29 3.88 12.00
N THR A 6 -2.30 3.55 11.17
CA THR A 6 -2.02 2.16 10.79
C THR A 6 -0.77 1.63 11.50
N GLY A 7 -0.74 0.32 11.73
CA GLY A 7 0.46 -0.38 12.20
C GLY A 7 1.47 -0.66 11.09
N ILE A 8 1.14 -0.33 9.83
CA ILE A 8 1.96 -0.61 8.64
C ILE A 8 2.97 0.53 8.45
N GLU A 9 4.26 0.19 8.41
CA GLU A 9 5.38 1.14 8.52
C GLU A 9 5.52 2.09 7.32
N TRP A 10 5.04 1.69 6.16
CA TRP A 10 5.29 2.36 4.89
C TRP A 10 4.11 3.21 4.39
N THR A 11 3.05 3.33 5.20
CA THR A 11 1.82 4.04 4.84
C THR A 11 1.24 4.78 6.05
N ASP A 12 0.44 5.82 5.80
CA ASP A 12 -0.10 6.66 6.89
C ASP A 12 -1.51 6.20 7.29
N ARG A 13 -2.28 5.66 6.33
CA ARG A 13 -3.69 5.29 6.49
C ARG A 13 -4.03 4.04 5.67
N THR A 14 -5.15 3.42 6.01
CA THR A 14 -5.76 2.39 5.17
C THR A 14 -7.16 2.82 4.74
N TRP A 15 -7.52 2.50 3.50
CA TRP A 15 -8.87 2.67 2.97
C TRP A 15 -9.34 1.34 2.41
N ASN A 16 -10.51 0.85 2.85
CA ASN A 16 -11.00 -0.49 2.53
C ASN A 16 -12.41 -0.41 1.90
N PRO A 17 -12.52 0.03 0.64
CA PRO A 17 -13.78 -0.03 -0.12
C PRO A 17 -14.25 -1.47 -0.35
N THR A 18 -13.37 -2.47 -0.23
CA THR A 18 -13.75 -3.90 -0.20
C THR A 18 -13.12 -4.63 0.99
N THR A 19 -13.73 -5.73 1.44
CA THR A 19 -13.12 -6.69 2.37
C THR A 19 -13.33 -8.12 1.91
N GLY A 20 -12.51 -9.06 2.36
CA GLY A 20 -12.59 -10.46 1.96
C GLY A 20 -11.82 -10.77 0.67
N CYS A 21 -11.39 -12.02 0.49
CA CYS A 21 -10.58 -12.45 -0.65
C CYS A 21 -10.47 -13.99 -0.71
N ASP A 22 -10.19 -14.55 -1.89
CA ASP A 22 -9.75 -15.94 -2.04
C ASP A 22 -8.23 -16.09 -1.93
N LYS A 23 -7.76 -17.21 -1.38
CA LYS A 23 -6.34 -17.60 -1.38
C LYS A 23 -5.94 -18.10 -2.75
N ILE A 24 -4.92 -17.49 -3.36
CA ILE A 24 -4.45 -17.86 -4.71
C ILE A 24 -2.98 -18.25 -4.79
N SER A 25 -2.25 -18.19 -3.67
CA SER A 25 -0.82 -18.51 -3.64
C SER A 25 -0.33 -18.83 -2.22
N PRO A 26 0.89 -19.41 -2.06
CA PRO A 26 1.46 -19.75 -0.76
C PRO A 26 1.60 -18.56 0.20
N GLY A 27 1.72 -17.33 -0.30
CA GLY A 27 1.70 -16.12 0.54
C GLY A 27 0.37 -15.91 1.28
N CYS A 28 -0.73 -16.52 0.81
CA CYS A 28 -2.06 -16.38 1.41
C CYS A 28 -2.35 -17.38 2.54
N THR A 29 -1.50 -18.41 2.74
CA THR A 29 -1.77 -19.51 3.68
C THR A 29 -2.12 -19.03 5.08
N HIS A 30 -1.36 -18.06 5.61
CA HIS A 30 -1.55 -17.48 6.95
C HIS A 30 -2.03 -16.02 6.89
N CYS A 31 -2.95 -15.71 5.96
CA CYS A 31 -3.46 -14.36 5.75
C CYS A 31 -3.97 -13.71 7.05
N TYR A 32 -3.35 -12.59 7.45
CA TYR A 32 -3.76 -11.86 8.64
C TYR A 32 -5.19 -11.30 8.51
N ALA A 33 -5.60 -10.88 7.30
CA ALA A 33 -6.91 -10.29 7.07
C ALA A 33 -8.02 -11.33 7.36
N GLU A 34 -7.85 -12.57 6.91
CA GLU A 34 -8.77 -13.68 7.22
C GLU A 34 -8.82 -13.96 8.73
N ALA A 35 -7.67 -13.96 9.41
CA ALA A 35 -7.64 -14.16 10.86
C ALA A 35 -8.36 -13.03 11.62
N LEU A 36 -8.22 -11.78 11.15
CA LEU A 36 -8.88 -10.61 11.74
C LEU A 36 -10.40 -10.65 11.57
N THR A 37 -10.91 -11.09 10.42
CA THR A 37 -12.38 -11.18 10.22
C THR A 37 -13.01 -12.21 11.16
N LYS A 38 -12.31 -13.32 11.45
CA LYS A 38 -12.73 -14.31 12.45
C LYS A 38 -12.70 -13.74 13.87
N ARG A 39 -11.66 -12.97 14.22
CA ARG A 39 -11.50 -12.38 15.55
C ARG A 39 -12.51 -11.26 15.82
N PHE A 40 -12.78 -10.40 14.85
CA PHE A 40 -13.63 -9.22 14.97
C PHE A 40 -14.92 -9.37 14.15
N HIS A 41 -15.59 -10.51 14.29
CA HIS A 41 -16.77 -10.89 13.51
C HIS A 41 -17.89 -9.83 13.49
N THR A 42 -18.08 -9.05 14.57
CA THR A 42 -19.04 -7.94 14.62
C THR A 42 -18.76 -6.84 13.58
N ASN A 43 -17.47 -6.62 13.28
CA ASN A 43 -17.03 -5.60 12.33
C ASN A 43 -16.95 -6.16 10.89
N PHE A 44 -17.03 -7.49 10.76
CA PHE A 44 -16.96 -8.22 9.49
C PHE A 44 -18.11 -9.23 9.41
N PRO A 45 -19.36 -8.76 9.29
CA PRO A 45 -20.54 -9.63 9.33
C PRO A 45 -20.59 -10.66 8.19
N HIS A 46 -19.88 -10.42 7.08
CA HIS A 46 -19.73 -11.35 5.96
C HIS A 46 -18.47 -12.24 6.06
N GLY A 47 -17.77 -12.22 7.19
CA GLY A 47 -16.53 -12.96 7.39
C GLY A 47 -15.44 -12.53 6.41
N PHE A 48 -14.81 -13.50 5.75
CA PHE A 48 -13.77 -13.26 4.73
C PHE A 48 -14.27 -13.38 3.29
N THR A 49 -15.60 -13.45 3.10
CA THR A 49 -16.23 -13.38 1.78
C THR A 49 -16.01 -12.00 1.17
N LEU A 50 -15.67 -11.94 -0.12
CA LEU A 50 -15.54 -10.63 -0.79
C LEU A 50 -16.83 -9.83 -0.63
N THR A 51 -16.71 -8.58 -0.21
CA THR A 51 -17.82 -7.63 -0.10
C THR A 51 -17.36 -6.26 -0.58
N GLU A 52 -18.13 -5.65 -1.49
CA GLU A 52 -18.01 -4.25 -1.90
C GLU A 52 -18.81 -3.34 -0.96
N TYR A 53 -18.26 -2.18 -0.61
CA TYR A 53 -18.88 -1.22 0.30
C TYR A 53 -19.01 0.16 -0.34
N GLN A 54 -20.15 0.40 -0.99
CA GLN A 54 -20.49 1.67 -1.64
C GLN A 54 -20.40 2.85 -0.68
N GLU A 55 -20.85 2.68 0.56
CA GLU A 55 -20.86 3.72 1.59
C GLU A 55 -19.46 4.15 2.03
N ARG A 56 -18.42 3.36 1.73
CA ARG A 56 -17.01 3.65 2.07
C ARG A 56 -16.24 4.33 0.96
N LEU A 57 -16.81 4.44 -0.25
CA LEU A 57 -16.09 5.00 -1.41
C LEU A 57 -15.58 6.42 -1.14
N ASN A 58 -16.44 7.27 -0.56
CA ASN A 58 -16.12 8.69 -0.38
C ASN A 58 -15.33 8.98 0.92
N GLU A 59 -14.84 7.97 1.64
CA GLU A 59 -14.04 8.18 2.86
C GLU A 59 -12.80 9.08 2.63
N PRO A 60 -11.98 8.88 1.56
CA PRO A 60 -10.79 9.69 1.34
C PRO A 60 -11.08 11.15 1.05
N LYS A 61 -12.23 11.47 0.45
CA LYS A 61 -12.65 12.86 0.18
C LYS A 61 -12.79 13.71 1.45
N ARG A 62 -12.93 13.06 2.61
CA ARG A 62 -13.04 13.74 3.91
C ARG A 62 -11.68 14.02 4.56
N TRP A 63 -10.58 13.46 4.04
CA TRP A 63 -9.26 13.59 4.63
C TRP A 63 -8.52 14.79 4.05
N ARG A 64 -8.30 15.81 4.89
CA ARG A 64 -7.65 17.06 4.46
C ARG A 64 -6.13 16.99 4.44
N GLN A 65 -5.53 16.16 5.29
CA GLN A 65 -4.07 16.05 5.37
C GLN A 65 -3.58 15.14 4.24
N PRO A 66 -2.63 15.59 3.40
CA PRO A 66 -1.90 14.72 2.48
C PRO A 66 -1.42 13.45 3.21
N SER A 67 -1.59 12.30 2.59
CA SER A 67 -1.30 11.00 3.23
C SER A 67 -0.99 9.97 2.15
N ARG A 68 -0.12 9.01 2.47
CA ARG A 68 -0.03 7.72 1.77
C ARG A 68 -1.12 6.81 2.32
N ILE A 69 -1.90 6.22 1.43
CA ILE A 69 -3.08 5.45 1.76
C ILE A 69 -2.92 4.07 1.13
N PHE A 70 -2.80 3.04 1.96
CA PHE A 70 -2.88 1.66 1.48
C PHE A 70 -4.34 1.29 1.20
N VAL A 71 -4.64 1.04 -0.07
CA VAL A 71 -5.96 0.64 -0.53
C VAL A 71 -6.12 -0.87 -0.37
N ASN A 72 -7.21 -1.28 0.26
CA ASN A 72 -7.60 -2.67 0.49
C ASN A 72 -6.58 -3.48 1.30
N SER A 73 -6.27 -3.01 2.51
CA SER A 73 -5.55 -3.82 3.51
C SER A 73 -6.31 -5.06 4.00
N MET A 74 -7.58 -5.24 3.62
CA MET A 74 -8.45 -6.33 4.08
C MET A 74 -9.03 -7.16 2.92
N SER A 75 -8.54 -6.97 1.70
CA SER A 75 -8.99 -7.64 0.47
C SER A 75 -7.92 -7.52 -0.62
N ASP A 76 -8.25 -7.89 -1.87
CA ASP A 76 -7.46 -7.60 -3.06
C ASP A 76 -8.38 -6.83 -4.03
N LEU A 77 -8.00 -5.59 -4.41
CA LEU A 77 -8.86 -4.73 -5.24
C LEU A 77 -9.13 -5.33 -6.64
N PHE A 78 -8.23 -6.19 -7.12
CA PHE A 78 -8.38 -6.90 -8.38
C PHE A 78 -8.94 -8.32 -8.15
N HIS A 79 -9.81 -8.53 -7.16
CA HIS A 79 -10.56 -9.77 -7.05
C HIS A 79 -11.42 -9.99 -8.31
N LYS A 80 -11.61 -11.26 -8.69
CA LYS A 80 -12.46 -11.63 -9.84
C LYS A 80 -13.91 -11.14 -9.71
N ASP A 81 -14.39 -11.07 -8.46
CA ASP A 81 -15.77 -10.70 -8.13
C ASP A 81 -15.93 -9.20 -7.78
N VAL A 82 -14.85 -8.41 -7.84
CA VAL A 82 -14.98 -6.94 -7.84
C VAL A 82 -15.39 -6.51 -9.25
N SER A 83 -16.52 -5.82 -9.36
CA SER A 83 -17.04 -5.36 -10.64
C SER A 83 -16.17 -4.24 -11.24
N LEU A 84 -16.09 -4.18 -12.56
CA LEU A 84 -15.37 -3.09 -13.25
C LEU A 84 -15.98 -1.71 -12.92
N GLU A 85 -17.30 -1.64 -12.78
CA GLU A 85 -18.00 -0.39 -12.43
C GLU A 85 -17.57 0.11 -11.04
N PHE A 86 -17.57 -0.78 -10.03
CA PHE A 86 -17.09 -0.44 -8.70
C PHE A 86 -15.61 -0.05 -8.72
N LEU A 87 -14.78 -0.78 -9.48
CA LEU A 87 -13.36 -0.47 -9.60
C LEU A 87 -13.13 0.93 -10.20
N LYS A 88 -13.90 1.32 -11.22
CA LYS A 88 -13.87 2.68 -11.79
C LYS A 88 -14.24 3.73 -10.77
N GLN A 89 -15.28 3.50 -9.95
CA GLN A 89 -15.66 4.41 -8.86
C GLN A 89 -14.55 4.58 -7.81
N VAL A 90 -13.83 3.50 -7.48
CA VAL A 90 -12.65 3.58 -6.59
C VAL A 90 -11.55 4.44 -7.22
N PHE A 91 -11.26 4.25 -8.51
CA PHE A 91 -10.27 5.04 -9.25
C PHE A 91 -10.67 6.52 -9.39
N ASP A 92 -11.95 6.82 -9.57
CA ASP A 92 -12.47 8.19 -9.58
C ASP A 92 -12.20 8.91 -8.25
N VAL A 93 -12.43 8.25 -7.11
CA VAL A 93 -12.10 8.83 -5.80
C VAL A 93 -10.60 9.14 -5.69
N MET A 94 -9.74 8.22 -6.16
CA MET A 94 -8.28 8.42 -6.10
C MET A 94 -7.83 9.62 -6.94
N ARG A 95 -8.40 9.76 -8.15
CA ARG A 95 -8.16 10.88 -9.06
C ARG A 95 -8.67 12.21 -8.52
N GLU A 96 -9.84 12.21 -7.90
CA GLU A 96 -10.48 13.41 -7.33
C GLU A 96 -9.81 13.91 -6.04
N THR A 97 -8.87 13.15 -5.48
CA THR A 97 -8.15 13.48 -4.25
C THR A 97 -6.62 13.45 -4.43
N PRO A 98 -6.08 14.29 -5.33
CA PRO A 98 -4.68 14.22 -5.78
C PRO A 98 -3.67 14.61 -4.70
N HIS A 99 -4.09 15.14 -3.56
CA HIS A 99 -3.23 15.42 -2.41
C HIS A 99 -2.83 14.16 -1.63
N HIS A 100 -3.50 13.04 -1.85
CA HIS A 100 -3.12 11.74 -1.32
C HIS A 100 -2.35 10.91 -2.34
N ILE A 101 -1.45 10.05 -1.87
CA ILE A 101 -0.90 8.94 -2.65
C ILE A 101 -1.64 7.67 -2.27
N TYR A 102 -2.10 6.93 -3.26
CA TYR A 102 -2.76 5.65 -3.10
C TYR A 102 -1.80 4.52 -3.45
N GLN A 103 -1.51 3.65 -2.51
CA GLN A 103 -0.71 2.45 -2.69
C GLN A 103 -1.67 1.28 -2.86
N ILE A 104 -1.69 0.66 -4.03
CA ILE A 104 -2.52 -0.52 -4.34
C ILE A 104 -1.59 -1.72 -4.49
N LEU A 105 -1.95 -2.85 -3.88
CA LEU A 105 -1.18 -4.08 -3.96
C LEU A 105 -2.09 -5.24 -4.36
N THR A 106 -1.66 -6.06 -5.31
CA THR A 106 -2.41 -7.25 -5.74
C THR A 106 -1.53 -8.48 -5.94
N LYS A 107 -2.14 -9.67 -5.86
CA LYS A 107 -1.55 -10.93 -6.36
C LYS A 107 -2.17 -11.37 -7.69
N ARG A 108 -3.21 -10.67 -8.16
CA ARG A 108 -4.04 -10.97 -9.34
C ARG A 108 -3.61 -10.16 -10.56
N HIS A 109 -2.33 -10.28 -10.86
CA HIS A 109 -1.61 -9.57 -11.93
C HIS A 109 -2.21 -9.71 -13.34
N GLU A 110 -2.80 -10.87 -13.69
CA GLU A 110 -3.49 -11.04 -14.98
C GLU A 110 -4.72 -10.14 -15.10
N ARG A 111 -5.58 -10.13 -14.07
CA ARG A 111 -6.77 -9.25 -14.03
C ARG A 111 -6.37 -7.77 -13.95
N LEU A 112 -5.30 -7.46 -13.21
CA LEU A 112 -4.73 -6.11 -13.23
C LEU A 112 -4.40 -5.68 -14.66
N LEU A 113 -3.68 -6.50 -15.41
CA LEU A 113 -3.29 -6.18 -16.79
C LEU A 113 -4.51 -6.08 -17.72
N GLU A 114 -5.46 -7.00 -17.60
CA GLU A 114 -6.72 -7.00 -18.37
C GLU A 114 -7.51 -5.70 -18.19
N LEU A 115 -7.62 -5.22 -16.94
CA LEU A 115 -8.44 -4.07 -16.61
C LEU A 115 -7.69 -2.74 -16.70
N ALA A 116 -6.36 -2.74 -16.65
CA ALA A 116 -5.55 -1.52 -16.63
C ALA A 116 -5.88 -0.51 -17.74
N PRO A 117 -6.14 -0.89 -19.01
CA PRO A 117 -6.53 0.05 -20.07
C PRO A 117 -7.88 0.73 -19.85
N GLN A 118 -8.72 0.21 -18.95
CA GLN A 118 -10.07 0.70 -18.66
C GLN A 118 -10.13 1.58 -17.41
N LEU A 119 -8.98 1.84 -16.77
CA LEU A 119 -8.84 2.59 -15.52
C LEU A 119 -8.01 3.85 -15.76
N ASP A 120 -8.31 4.91 -15.02
CA ASP A 120 -7.61 6.20 -15.13
C ASP A 120 -6.43 6.28 -14.15
N TRP A 121 -5.21 6.23 -14.67
CA TRP A 121 -3.97 6.17 -13.88
C TRP A 121 -3.38 7.55 -13.63
N SER A 122 -3.90 8.27 -12.65
CA SER A 122 -3.33 9.54 -12.19
C SER A 122 -2.00 9.35 -11.46
N ASP A 123 -1.13 10.37 -11.46
CA ASP A 123 0.23 10.34 -10.88
C ASP A 123 0.27 9.90 -9.39
N ASN A 124 -0.83 10.10 -8.67
CA ASN A 124 -0.96 9.78 -7.26
C ASN A 124 -1.44 8.34 -7.00
N ILE A 125 -1.60 7.51 -8.04
CA ILE A 125 -1.92 6.08 -7.94
C ILE A 125 -0.64 5.27 -8.15
N TRP A 126 -0.19 4.63 -7.09
CA TRP A 126 0.97 3.75 -7.07
C TRP A 126 0.49 2.31 -7.09
N MET A 127 0.99 1.54 -8.06
CA MET A 127 0.56 0.17 -8.28
C MET A 127 1.67 -0.80 -7.93
N GLY A 128 1.34 -1.86 -7.21
CA GLY A 128 2.29 -2.90 -6.91
C GLY A 128 1.73 -4.31 -6.98
N VAL A 129 2.65 -5.27 -7.10
CA VAL A 129 2.34 -6.69 -7.00
C VAL A 129 3.06 -7.31 -5.83
N SER A 130 2.44 -8.30 -5.18
CA SER A 130 3.17 -9.12 -4.22
C SER A 130 3.94 -10.24 -4.91
N VAL A 131 5.18 -10.47 -4.47
CA VAL A 131 6.05 -11.56 -4.96
C VAL A 131 6.63 -12.31 -3.76
N GLU A 132 6.00 -13.40 -3.36
CA GLU A 132 6.41 -14.13 -2.15
C GLU A 132 7.58 -15.11 -2.36
N ASN A 133 7.81 -15.60 -3.59
CA ASN A 133 8.90 -16.54 -3.91
C ASN A 133 9.17 -16.55 -5.43
N GLN A 134 10.22 -17.24 -5.85
CA GLN A 134 10.71 -17.25 -7.24
C GLN A 134 9.63 -17.66 -8.26
N ASN A 135 8.71 -18.56 -7.90
CA ASN A 135 7.66 -19.03 -8.81
C ASN A 135 6.66 -17.93 -9.17
N TYR A 136 6.62 -16.83 -8.42
CA TYR A 136 5.72 -15.69 -8.64
C TYR A 136 6.43 -14.41 -9.11
N VAL A 137 7.71 -14.47 -9.47
CA VAL A 137 8.45 -13.33 -10.02
C VAL A 137 7.87 -12.84 -11.35
N HIS A 138 7.26 -13.72 -12.14
CA HIS A 138 6.59 -13.36 -13.40
C HIS A 138 5.53 -12.26 -13.25
N ARG A 139 4.97 -12.07 -12.05
CA ARG A 139 4.01 -10.98 -11.76
C ARG A 139 4.60 -9.59 -12.02
N VAL A 140 5.92 -9.45 -11.87
CA VAL A 140 6.62 -8.18 -12.13
C VAL A 140 6.50 -7.80 -13.61
N ASP A 141 6.58 -8.77 -14.51
CA ASP A 141 6.49 -8.54 -15.96
C ASP A 141 5.12 -7.99 -16.38
N TYR A 142 4.06 -8.41 -15.69
CA TYR A 142 2.71 -7.87 -15.87
C TYR A 142 2.59 -6.45 -15.32
N LEU A 143 3.18 -6.19 -14.15
CA LEU A 143 3.17 -4.86 -13.55
C LEU A 143 3.85 -3.82 -14.45
N ARG A 144 4.96 -4.18 -15.11
CA ARG A 144 5.68 -3.26 -16.02
C ARG A 144 4.82 -2.79 -17.20
N GLN A 145 3.82 -3.58 -17.61
CA GLN A 145 2.90 -3.24 -18.70
C GLN A 145 1.75 -2.31 -18.26
N VAL A 146 1.60 -2.04 -16.96
CA VAL A 146 0.55 -1.16 -16.42
C VAL A 146 1.02 0.30 -16.46
N ASN A 147 0.12 1.22 -16.80
CA ASN A 147 0.41 2.67 -16.96
C ASN A 147 0.63 3.46 -15.65
N ALA A 148 0.84 2.77 -14.52
CA ALA A 148 1.11 3.42 -13.24
C ALA A 148 2.49 4.12 -13.27
N LYS A 149 2.54 5.39 -12.85
CA LYS A 149 3.78 6.18 -12.81
C LYS A 149 4.78 5.69 -11.76
N VAL A 150 4.27 5.09 -10.68
CA VAL A 150 5.09 4.44 -9.66
C VAL A 150 4.65 3.00 -9.56
N ARG A 151 5.61 2.11 -9.79
CA ARG A 151 5.44 0.66 -9.71
C ARG A 151 6.28 0.13 -8.56
N PHE A 152 5.69 -0.69 -7.70
CA PHE A 152 6.39 -1.23 -6.54
C PHE A 152 6.16 -2.72 -6.32
N LEU A 153 7.11 -3.37 -5.65
CA LEU A 153 7.01 -4.77 -5.26
C LEU A 153 6.82 -4.86 -3.75
N SER A 154 5.91 -5.73 -3.32
CA SER A 154 5.88 -6.21 -1.94
C SER A 154 6.33 -7.66 -1.93
N CYS A 155 7.57 -7.87 -1.57
CA CYS A 155 8.14 -9.20 -1.37
C CYS A 155 7.72 -9.71 0.01
N GLU A 156 6.40 -9.89 0.20
CA GLU A 156 5.77 -10.20 1.49
C GLU A 156 4.59 -11.21 1.39
N PRO A 157 4.54 -12.20 2.32
CA PRO A 157 5.69 -12.63 3.11
C PRO A 157 6.80 -13.14 2.18
N LEU A 158 8.07 -12.85 2.46
CA LEU A 158 9.18 -13.43 1.70
C LEU A 158 9.36 -14.90 2.12
N LEU A 159 9.16 -15.82 1.18
CA LEU A 159 9.14 -17.27 1.37
C LEU A 159 10.27 -17.99 0.61
N GLY A 160 11.28 -17.27 0.16
CA GLY A 160 12.44 -17.81 -0.54
C GLY A 160 13.28 -16.72 -1.20
N PRO A 161 14.43 -17.07 -1.81
CA PRO A 161 15.22 -16.14 -2.59
C PRO A 161 14.45 -15.68 -3.84
N LEU A 162 14.76 -14.47 -4.30
CA LEU A 162 14.17 -13.86 -5.49
C LEU A 162 15.27 -13.32 -6.38
N GLN A 163 15.21 -13.62 -7.67
CA GLN A 163 15.95 -12.95 -8.73
C GLN A 163 14.97 -12.05 -9.47
N LEU A 164 15.17 -10.73 -9.38
CA LEU A 164 14.22 -9.71 -9.83
C LEU A 164 14.76 -8.91 -11.01
N ASP A 165 13.98 -8.81 -12.08
CA ASP A 165 14.16 -7.76 -13.08
C ASP A 165 13.46 -6.49 -12.58
N LEU A 166 14.26 -5.52 -12.14
CA LEU A 166 13.80 -4.26 -11.55
C LEU A 166 13.66 -3.12 -12.57
N THR A 167 13.80 -3.41 -13.87
CA THR A 167 13.50 -2.43 -14.93
C THR A 167 12.11 -1.82 -14.72
N ASP A 168 11.96 -0.50 -14.79
CA ASP A 168 10.69 0.22 -14.56
C ASP A 168 10.01 0.00 -13.20
N ILE A 169 10.73 -0.55 -12.21
CA ILE A 169 10.30 -0.67 -10.81
C ILE A 169 10.95 0.44 -10.00
N HIS A 170 10.17 1.03 -9.08
CA HIS A 170 10.57 2.25 -8.37
C HIS A 170 10.77 2.02 -6.87
N TRP A 171 10.24 0.92 -6.34
CA TRP A 171 10.28 0.61 -4.91
C TRP A 171 10.14 -0.88 -4.66
N VAL A 172 10.93 -1.41 -3.72
CA VAL A 172 10.81 -2.78 -3.25
C VAL A 172 10.67 -2.80 -1.73
N ILE A 173 9.59 -3.39 -1.25
CA ILE A 173 9.31 -3.61 0.16
C ILE A 173 9.58 -5.09 0.47
N VAL A 174 10.39 -5.37 1.48
CA VAL A 174 10.71 -6.74 1.91
C VAL A 174 10.27 -6.95 3.36
N GLY A 175 9.63 -8.08 3.64
CA GLY A 175 9.16 -8.39 4.99
C GLY A 175 8.79 -9.86 5.22
N GLY A 176 9.01 -10.32 6.45
CA GLY A 176 8.65 -11.66 6.89
C GLY A 176 7.17 -11.80 7.26
N GLU A 177 6.73 -13.05 7.41
CA GLU A 177 5.36 -13.38 7.79
C GLU A 177 5.07 -13.03 9.25
N SER A 178 3.83 -12.62 9.55
CA SER A 178 3.37 -12.35 10.92
C SER A 178 2.24 -13.30 11.31
N GLY A 179 2.18 -13.68 12.57
CA GLY A 179 1.10 -14.47 13.16
C GLY A 179 1.57 -15.75 13.84
N PRO A 180 0.64 -16.51 14.46
CA PRO A 180 1.00 -17.68 15.27
C PRO A 180 1.68 -18.81 14.48
N LYS A 181 1.52 -18.83 13.15
CA LYS A 181 2.10 -19.81 12.22
C LYS A 181 3.07 -19.17 11.24
N TYR A 182 3.73 -18.07 11.63
CA TYR A 182 4.66 -17.37 10.75
C TYR A 182 5.77 -18.30 10.26
N ARG A 183 6.05 -18.23 8.96
CA ARG A 183 7.22 -18.88 8.36
C ARG A 183 8.43 -17.95 8.48
N PRO A 184 9.61 -18.48 8.88
CA PRO A 184 10.81 -17.66 9.00
C PRO A 184 11.30 -17.20 7.62
N ILE A 185 11.70 -15.93 7.56
CA ILE A 185 12.46 -15.34 6.46
C ILE A 185 13.95 -15.50 6.78
N GLN A 186 14.80 -15.62 5.76
CA GLN A 186 16.25 -15.67 5.97
C GLN A 186 16.95 -14.36 5.59
N GLU A 187 18.00 -14.03 6.32
CA GLU A 187 18.74 -12.77 6.18
C GLU A 187 19.43 -12.65 4.82
N GLU A 188 19.97 -13.75 4.28
CA GLU A 188 20.61 -13.76 2.98
C GLU A 188 19.65 -13.39 1.85
N TRP A 189 18.36 -13.77 1.93
CA TRP A 189 17.38 -13.40 0.90
C TRP A 189 17.08 -11.90 0.93
N VAL A 190 17.00 -11.31 2.13
CA VAL A 190 16.79 -9.86 2.28
C VAL A 190 17.99 -9.08 1.77
N LYS A 191 19.20 -9.54 2.10
CA LYS A 191 20.47 -8.93 1.65
C LYS A 191 20.61 -9.00 0.14
N ASP A 192 20.29 -10.14 -0.47
CA ASP A 192 20.36 -10.32 -1.92
C ASP A 192 19.41 -9.36 -2.66
N ILE A 193 18.14 -9.27 -2.24
CA ILE A 193 17.18 -8.31 -2.82
C ILE A 193 17.66 -6.86 -2.63
N ARG A 194 18.28 -6.55 -1.49
CA ARG A 194 18.83 -5.23 -1.23
C ARG A 194 19.95 -4.87 -2.21
N VAL A 195 20.86 -5.80 -2.49
CA VAL A 195 21.93 -5.58 -3.49
C VAL A 195 21.32 -5.36 -4.87
N GLN A 196 20.34 -6.18 -5.28
CA GLN A 196 19.64 -5.99 -6.56
C GLN A 196 19.00 -4.59 -6.66
N CYS A 197 18.39 -4.09 -5.58
CA CYS A 197 17.82 -2.74 -5.54
C CYS A 197 18.90 -1.65 -5.66
N GLN A 198 20.06 -1.83 -5.01
CA GLN A 198 21.17 -0.89 -5.10
C GLN A 198 21.74 -0.82 -6.51
N ASP A 199 21.95 -1.98 -7.14
CA ASP A 199 22.50 -2.07 -8.50
C ASP A 199 21.54 -1.47 -9.55
N ALA A 200 20.24 -1.55 -9.31
CA ALA A 200 19.20 -1.00 -10.18
C ALA A 200 18.76 0.44 -9.80
N GLU A 201 19.37 1.05 -8.79
CA GLU A 201 18.99 2.37 -8.26
C GLU A 201 17.50 2.48 -7.85
N VAL A 202 16.95 1.38 -7.29
CA VAL A 202 15.57 1.27 -6.82
C VAL A 202 15.50 1.44 -5.31
N ALA A 203 14.51 2.22 -4.83
CA ALA A 203 14.33 2.43 -3.40
C ALA A 203 14.03 1.11 -2.66
N PHE A 204 14.77 0.85 -1.57
CA PHE A 204 14.64 -0.36 -0.77
C PHE A 204 14.05 -0.09 0.62
N PHE A 205 12.97 -0.79 0.97
CA PHE A 205 12.32 -0.71 2.27
C PHE A 205 12.30 -2.08 2.96
N PHE A 206 13.03 -2.21 4.07
CA PHE A 206 12.93 -3.39 4.92
C PHE A 206 11.92 -3.17 6.04
N LYS A 207 10.81 -3.89 5.99
CA LYS A 207 9.67 -3.69 6.88
C LYS A 207 9.84 -4.40 8.21
N GLN A 208 10.13 -5.70 8.20
CA GLN A 208 10.32 -6.52 9.41
C GLN A 208 10.83 -7.93 9.10
N TRP A 209 11.42 -8.57 10.10
CA TRP A 209 11.76 -10.01 10.09
C TRP A 209 10.54 -10.94 10.23
N GLY A 210 9.40 -10.43 10.68
CA GLY A 210 8.21 -11.24 10.98
C GLY A 210 8.17 -11.72 12.43
N GLY A 211 7.31 -12.69 12.72
CA GLY A 211 7.18 -13.30 14.05
C GLY A 211 5.75 -13.53 14.52
N ARG A 212 5.61 -14.01 15.77
CA ARG A 212 4.31 -14.37 16.36
C ARG A 212 3.31 -13.20 16.36
N THR A 213 3.81 -11.99 16.53
CA THR A 213 3.04 -10.74 16.39
C THR A 213 3.75 -9.83 15.39
N PRO A 214 3.03 -8.88 14.76
CA PRO A 214 3.68 -7.87 13.93
C PRO A 214 4.81 -7.18 14.69
N LYS A 215 5.94 -6.95 14.02
CA LYS A 215 7.14 -6.27 14.52
C LYS A 215 7.90 -7.00 15.64
N ALA A 216 7.53 -8.24 15.99
CA ALA A 216 8.12 -8.95 17.13
C ALA A 216 9.64 -9.09 17.03
N ALA A 217 10.17 -9.35 15.83
CA ALA A 217 11.60 -9.46 15.60
C ALA A 217 12.26 -8.17 15.08
N GLY A 218 11.53 -7.04 15.10
CA GLY A 218 12.06 -5.75 14.65
C GLY A 218 12.34 -5.65 13.15
N ARG A 219 13.13 -4.63 12.77
CA ARG A 219 13.40 -4.27 11.36
C ARG A 219 14.82 -3.74 11.11
N LEU A 220 15.77 -4.13 11.97
CA LEU A 220 17.18 -3.84 11.74
C LEU A 220 17.75 -4.88 10.78
N LEU A 221 18.42 -4.41 9.73
CA LEU A 221 19.21 -5.22 8.80
C LEU A 221 20.60 -4.60 8.75
N ASP A 222 21.64 -5.40 9.06
CA ASP A 222 23.01 -4.91 9.24
C ASP A 222 23.10 -3.75 10.26
N GLY A 223 22.35 -3.86 11.37
CA GLY A 223 22.36 -2.88 12.46
C GLY A 223 21.68 -1.54 12.15
N ARG A 224 21.05 -1.38 10.99
CA ARG A 224 20.37 -0.14 10.59
C ARG A 224 18.95 -0.36 10.06
N ILE A 225 18.16 0.70 10.05
CA ILE A 225 16.82 0.73 9.43
C ILE A 225 16.99 1.07 7.95
N TRP A 226 16.20 0.39 7.11
CA TRP A 226 16.10 0.68 5.69
C TRP A 226 14.65 1.05 5.38
N ASP A 227 14.40 2.34 5.13
CA ASP A 227 13.08 2.94 4.98
C ASP A 227 12.99 3.89 3.77
N GLU A 228 13.76 3.61 2.73
CA GLU A 228 13.81 4.41 1.52
C GLU A 228 12.43 4.46 0.84
N MET A 229 12.19 5.58 0.16
CA MET A 229 10.96 5.87 -0.58
C MET A 229 11.32 6.31 -2.00
N PRO A 230 10.46 6.07 -3.01
CA PRO A 230 10.68 6.56 -4.36
C PRO A 230 10.81 8.07 -4.42
N ALA A 231 11.59 8.61 -5.36
CA ALA A 231 11.73 10.05 -5.58
C ALA A 231 10.38 10.77 -5.80
N ALA A 232 9.38 10.05 -6.34
CA ALA A 232 8.01 10.54 -6.46
C ALA A 232 7.39 10.95 -5.11
N TRP A 233 7.76 10.30 -4.01
CA TRP A 233 7.32 10.68 -2.65
C TRP A 233 7.79 12.08 -2.30
N GLU A 234 9.09 12.37 -2.47
CA GLU A 234 9.65 13.66 -2.14
C GLU A 234 9.05 14.77 -3.00
N LYS A 235 8.82 14.51 -4.29
CA LYS A 235 8.16 15.43 -5.21
C LYS A 235 6.74 15.74 -4.73
N HIS A 236 5.98 14.71 -4.35
CA HIS A 236 4.62 14.86 -3.82
C HIS A 236 4.60 15.67 -2.52
N GLN A 237 5.51 15.36 -1.59
CA GLN A 237 5.67 16.13 -0.36
C GLN A 237 5.99 17.60 -0.65
N LYS A 238 6.90 17.91 -1.57
CA LYS A 238 7.23 19.30 -1.93
C LYS A 238 6.01 20.04 -2.51
N GLN A 239 5.20 19.36 -3.32
CA GLN A 239 3.97 19.91 -3.90
C GLN A 239 2.93 20.24 -2.81
N TRP A 240 2.69 19.31 -1.88
CA TRP A 240 1.57 19.42 -0.93
C TRP A 240 1.96 19.94 0.47
N ASN A 241 3.22 19.91 0.87
CA ASN A 241 3.68 20.56 2.12
C ASN A 241 3.62 22.10 2.02
N ARG A 242 3.80 22.66 0.81
CA ARG A 242 3.55 24.10 0.57
C ARG A 242 2.08 24.47 0.81
N TYR A 243 1.15 23.57 0.52
CA TYR A 243 -0.28 23.74 0.74
C TYR A 243 -0.64 23.77 2.24
N THR A 244 -0.04 22.89 3.05
CA THR A 244 -0.25 22.87 4.51
C THR A 244 0.24 24.16 5.19
N LEU A 245 1.34 24.75 4.70
CA LEU A 245 1.87 26.03 5.19
C LEU A 245 1.08 27.25 4.67
N SER A 246 0.48 27.20 3.48
CA SER A 246 -0.34 28.30 2.96
C SER A 246 -1.73 28.34 3.58
N VAL A 247 -2.33 27.18 3.87
CA VAL A 247 -3.64 27.08 4.54
C VAL A 247 -3.54 27.55 5.99
N SER A 248 -2.46 27.25 6.71
CA SER A 248 -2.27 27.74 8.08
C SER A 248 -2.04 29.25 8.17
N ARG A 249 -1.46 29.87 7.14
CA ARG A 249 -1.30 31.34 7.05
C ARG A 249 -2.61 32.05 6.72
N ASN A 250 -3.49 31.43 5.94
CA ASN A 250 -4.79 32.03 5.59
C ASN A 250 -5.87 31.88 6.67
N SER A 251 -5.71 30.98 7.64
CA SER A 251 -6.61 30.88 8.80
C SER A 251 -6.33 31.91 9.92
N ASN A 252 -5.28 32.73 9.79
CA ASN A 252 -4.85 33.70 10.82
C ASN A 252 -5.20 35.17 10.51
N LYS A 253 -6.14 35.44 9.59
CA LYS A 253 -6.68 36.80 9.41
C LYS A 253 -8.15 36.84 9.80
N LEU A 254 -8.40 37.30 11.03
CA LEU A 254 -9.47 38.23 11.42
C LEU A 254 -9.59 38.27 12.96
N VAL A 255 -8.78 39.10 13.60
CA VAL A 255 -9.19 39.85 14.81
C VAL A 255 -8.52 41.22 14.71
N THR A 256 -9.24 42.21 14.19
CA THR A 256 -8.89 43.62 14.38
C THR A 256 -9.29 44.03 15.80
N PRO A 257 -8.39 44.62 16.62
CA PRO A 257 -8.78 45.16 17.90
C PRO A 257 -9.44 46.52 17.70
N THR A 258 -10.70 46.64 18.13
CA THR A 258 -11.40 47.91 18.25
C THR A 258 -10.76 48.71 19.39
N LEU A 259 -10.06 49.79 19.04
CA LEU A 259 -9.68 50.85 19.97
C LEU A 259 -10.93 51.69 20.28
N VAL A 260 -11.32 51.75 21.55
CA VAL A 260 -12.14 52.85 22.07
C VAL A 260 -11.41 53.40 23.28
N GLY A 261 -10.91 54.63 23.12
CA GLY A 261 -10.50 55.50 24.21
C GLY A 261 -11.64 56.48 24.52
N MET A 262 -11.71 56.81 25.82
CA MET A 262 -12.59 57.77 26.52
C MET A 262 -14.06 57.39 26.66
#